data_AF-U6KFT7-F1
#
_entry.id   AF-U6KFT7-F1
#
_cell.length_a   1.000
_cell.length_b   1.000
_cell.length_c   1.000
_cell.angle_alpha   90.00
_cell.angle_beta   90.00
_cell.angle_gamma   90.00
#
_symmetry.space_group_name_H-M   'P 1'
#
loop_
_entity.id
_entity.type
_entity.pdbx_description
1 polymer ?
#
loop_
_entity_poly.entity_id
_entity_poly.type
_entity_poly.pdbx_seq_one_letter_code
_entity_poly.pdbx_strand_id
1 'polypeptide(L)'
;MTIDINLLREEKGGCPAKVAESEKRRGRDPAIVDELVAADKRWREATYNMEQGRKDLNAVNKEIGQRKKADPKSPCDDLVSKTAAIKQKLQSLEAQAAEAAQTRDRLLRGIGNIVHDSVPVSNDEANNRVVKTPSRVLPEGARGDA
;
A
#
# COMPACT_ATOMS: atom_id res chain seq x y z
N MET A 1 -11.61 8.13 -2.71
CA MET A 1 -11.61 6.68 -2.98
C MET A 1 -10.30 6.35 -3.68
N THR A 2 -9.64 5.26 -3.29
CA THR A 2 -8.36 4.81 -3.87
C THR A 2 -8.56 3.54 -4.68
N ILE A 3 -7.64 3.23 -5.59
CA ILE A 3 -7.63 1.94 -6.27
C ILE A 3 -7.40 0.79 -5.28
N ASP A 4 -7.85 -0.41 -5.63
CA ASP A 4 -7.51 -1.60 -4.84
C ASP A 4 -6.00 -1.86 -4.95
N ILE A 5 -5.33 -1.94 -3.80
CA ILE A 5 -3.91 -2.25 -3.72
C ILE A 5 -3.56 -3.62 -4.31
N ASN A 6 -4.50 -4.55 -4.38
CA ASN A 6 -4.27 -5.84 -5.03
C ASN A 6 -4.01 -5.69 -6.55
N LEU A 7 -4.44 -4.58 -7.17
CA LEU A 7 -4.09 -4.28 -8.57
C LEU A 7 -2.61 -3.98 -8.77
N LEU A 8 -1.89 -3.64 -7.69
CA LEU A 8 -0.45 -3.36 -7.68
C LEU A 8 0.37 -4.58 -7.25
N ARG A 9 -0.27 -5.70 -6.93
CA ARG A 9 0.37 -6.92 -6.43
C ARG A 9 0.29 -8.01 -7.48
N GLU A 10 1.40 -8.26 -8.17
CA GLU A 10 1.48 -9.28 -9.23
C GLU A 10 1.09 -10.67 -8.72
N GLU A 11 1.50 -11.02 -7.50
CA GLU A 11 1.18 -12.31 -6.87
C GLU A 11 -0.32 -12.52 -6.59
N LYS A 12 -1.12 -11.45 -6.62
CA LYS A 12 -2.58 -11.48 -6.44
C LYS A 12 -3.34 -11.29 -7.75
N GLY A 13 -2.65 -11.34 -8.89
CA GLY A 13 -3.22 -11.12 -10.22
C GLY A 13 -3.35 -9.65 -10.61
N GLY A 14 -2.72 -8.74 -9.86
CA GLY A 14 -2.60 -7.33 -10.21
C GLY A 14 -1.60 -7.09 -11.35
N CYS A 15 -1.67 -5.91 -11.97
CA CYS A 15 -0.73 -5.48 -13.00
C CYS A 15 -0.33 -4.01 -12.76
N PRO A 16 0.81 -3.77 -12.06
CA PRO A 16 1.31 -2.42 -11.80
C PRO A 16 1.51 -1.61 -13.08
N ALA A 17 1.92 -2.28 -14.17
CA ALA A 17 2.11 -1.65 -15.47
C ALA A 17 0.83 -0.98 -16.02
N LYS A 18 -0.35 -1.58 -15.80
CA LYS A 18 -1.63 -0.97 -16.20
C LYS A 18 -1.94 0.30 -15.40
N VAL A 19 -1.57 0.31 -14.12
CA VAL A 19 -1.75 1.48 -13.26
C VAL A 19 -0.78 2.58 -13.70
N ALA A 20 0.49 2.24 -13.96
CA ALA A 20 1.48 3.18 -14.49
C ALA A 20 1.08 3.77 -15.85
N GLU A 21 0.54 2.96 -16.76
CA GLU A 21 0.02 3.43 -18.04
C GLU A 21 -1.17 4.37 -17.86
N SER A 22 -2.10 4.05 -16.96
CA SER A 22 -3.24 4.91 -16.62
C SER A 22 -2.79 6.26 -16.06
N GLU A 23 -1.78 6.28 -15.20
CA GLU A 23 -1.20 7.52 -14.67
C GLU A 23 -0.49 8.33 -15.76
N LYS A 24 0.20 7.67 -16.69
CA LYS A 24 0.78 8.30 -17.87
C LYS A 24 -0.29 8.91 -18.80
N ARG A 25 -1.41 8.21 -19.02
CA ARG A 25 -2.58 8.74 -19.78
C ARG A 25 -3.19 9.99 -19.11
N ARG A 26 -2.98 10.16 -17.79
CA ARG A 26 -3.40 11.35 -17.01
C ARG A 26 -2.32 12.45 -16.96
N GLY A 27 -1.19 12.27 -17.62
CA GLY A 27 -0.06 13.20 -17.57
C GLY A 27 0.69 13.22 -16.24
N ARG A 28 0.57 12.15 -15.43
CA ARG A 28 1.29 12.01 -14.17
C ARG A 28 2.50 11.09 -14.31
N ASP A 29 3.46 11.25 -13.40
CA ASP A 29 4.70 10.49 -13.41
C ASP A 29 4.43 9.03 -13.01
N PRO A 30 4.72 8.04 -13.88
CA PRO A 30 4.56 6.62 -13.53
C PRO A 30 5.49 6.15 -12.40
N ALA A 31 6.58 6.88 -12.09
CA ALA A 31 7.52 6.49 -11.03
C ALA A 31 6.85 6.37 -9.65
N ILE A 32 5.75 7.10 -9.41
CA ILE A 32 4.97 7.00 -8.16
C ILE A 32 4.42 5.59 -7.93
N VAL A 33 4.16 4.85 -9.01
CA VAL A 33 3.63 3.48 -8.94
C VAL A 33 4.72 2.53 -8.49
N ASP A 34 5.94 2.70 -9.01
CA ASP A 34 7.10 1.89 -8.62
C ASP A 34 7.47 2.13 -7.15
N GLU A 35 7.46 3.40 -6.71
CA GLU A 35 7.65 3.76 -5.30
C GLU A 35 6.61 3.12 -4.40
N LEU A 36 5.34 3.11 -4.83
CA LEU A 36 4.26 2.49 -4.08
C LEU A 36 4.41 0.98 -3.97
N VAL A 37 4.79 0.30 -5.07
CA VAL A 37 5.06 -1.14 -5.07
C VAL A 37 6.24 -1.46 -4.14
N ALA A 38 7.31 -0.66 -4.16
CA ALA A 38 8.44 -0.82 -3.26
C ALA A 38 8.04 -0.61 -1.78
N ALA A 39 7.21 0.39 -1.49
CA ALA A 39 6.70 0.65 -0.15
C ALA A 39 5.78 -0.49 0.36
N ASP A 40 4.90 -1.02 -0.48
CA ASP A 40 4.06 -2.18 -0.12
C ASP A 40 4.92 -3.43 0.14
N LYS A 41 5.94 -3.67 -0.69
CA LYS A 41 6.87 -4.79 -0.50
C LYS A 41 7.60 -4.70 0.85
N ARG A 42 8.17 -3.54 1.18
CA ARG A 42 8.81 -3.29 2.49
C ARG A 42 7.85 -3.51 3.64
N TRP A 43 6.62 -3.02 3.54
CA TRP A 43 5.60 -3.23 4.57
C TRP A 43 5.29 -4.71 4.79
N ARG A 44 5.18 -5.51 3.71
CA ARG A 44 4.91 -6.95 3.80
C ARG A 44 6.08 -7.73 4.37
N GLU A 45 7.30 -7.41 3.96
CA GLU A 45 8.52 -8.00 4.51
C GLU A 45 8.68 -7.68 6.00
N ALA A 46 8.48 -6.42 6.40
CA ALA A 46 8.52 -6.02 7.80
C ALA A 46 7.45 -6.73 8.62
N THR A 47 6.22 -6.81 8.12
CA THR A 47 5.11 -7.52 8.77
C THR A 47 5.42 -9.01 8.93
N TYR A 48 5.95 -9.66 7.89
CA TYR A 48 6.37 -11.06 7.95
C TYR A 48 7.46 -11.28 9.00
N ASN A 49 8.48 -10.43 9.02
CA ASN A 49 9.58 -10.50 9.99
C ASN A 49 9.08 -10.25 11.43
N MET A 50 8.10 -9.38 11.63
CA MET A 50 7.46 -9.16 12.93
C MET A 50 6.73 -10.42 13.41
N GLU A 51 5.93 -11.05 12.55
CA GLU A 51 5.23 -12.29 12.89
C GLU A 51 6.21 -13.42 13.21
N GLN A 52 7.32 -13.49 12.48
CA GLN A 52 8.35 -14.48 12.75
C GLN A 52 9.10 -14.21 14.06
N GLY A 53 9.47 -12.96 14.33
CA GLY A 53 10.04 -12.55 15.61
C GLY A 53 9.09 -12.82 16.80
N ARG A 54 7.77 -12.68 16.61
CA ARG A 54 6.77 -13.04 17.64
C ARG A 54 6.73 -14.54 17.90
N LYS A 55 6.83 -15.37 16.86
CA LYS A 55 6.93 -16.83 17.02
C LYS A 55 8.21 -17.22 17.75
N ASP A 56 9.34 -16.63 17.38
CA ASP A 56 10.62 -16.89 18.03
C ASP A 56 10.58 -16.48 19.51
N LEU A 57 9.98 -15.32 19.81
CA LEU A 57 9.79 -14.86 21.19
C LEU A 57 8.98 -15.87 22.02
N ASN A 58 7.88 -16.38 21.45
CA ASN A 58 7.03 -17.37 22.11
C ASN A 58 7.74 -18.71 22.29
N ALA A 59 8.55 -19.14 21.32
CA ALA A 59 9.36 -20.34 21.42
C ALA A 59 10.40 -20.23 22.54
N VAL A 60 11.15 -19.12 22.60
CA VAL A 60 12.14 -18.85 23.65
C VAL A 60 11.47 -18.78 25.03
N ASN A 61 10.31 -18.13 25.14
CA ASN A 61 9.55 -18.08 26.41
C ASN A 61 9.11 -19.47 26.87
N LYS A 62 8.73 -20.36 25.93
CA LYS A 62 8.39 -21.75 26.25
C LYS A 62 9.61 -22.52 26.73
N GLU A 63 10.77 -22.35 26.10
CA GLU A 63 12.04 -22.94 26.56
C GLU A 63 12.43 -22.47 27.96
N ILE A 64 12.26 -21.17 28.27
CA ILE A 64 12.49 -20.63 29.62
C ILE A 64 11.56 -21.31 30.64
N GLY A 65 10.26 -21.44 30.32
CA GLY A 65 9.30 -22.11 31.17
C GLY A 65 9.64 -23.59 31.40
N GLN A 66 10.09 -24.29 30.37
CA GLN A 66 10.53 -25.69 30.46
C GLN A 66 11.79 -25.85 31.33
N ARG A 67 12.79 -24.98 31.14
CA ARG A 67 14.02 -25.01 31.97
C ARG A 67 13.73 -24.74 33.44
N LYS A 68 12.94 -23.70 33.73
CA LYS A 68 12.55 -23.38 35.12
C LYS A 68 11.69 -24.46 35.77
N LYS A 69 10.92 -25.22 34.98
CA LYS A 69 10.16 -26.37 35.47
C LYS A 69 11.05 -27.57 35.79
N ALA A 70 12.11 -27.79 35.00
CA ALA A 70 13.07 -28.87 35.23
C ALA A 70 13.98 -28.59 36.44
N ASP A 71 14.45 -27.34 36.57
CA ASP A 71 15.24 -26.89 37.71
C ASP A 71 14.96 -25.40 38.01
N PRO A 72 14.39 -25.06 39.18
CA PRO A 72 14.10 -23.68 39.58
C PRO A 72 15.34 -22.77 39.66
N LYS A 73 16.54 -23.33 39.82
CA LYS A 73 17.80 -22.57 39.96
C LYS A 73 18.64 -22.53 38.68
N SER A 74 18.19 -23.18 37.61
CA SER A 74 18.95 -23.19 36.36
C SER A 74 19.03 -21.78 35.75
N PRO A 75 20.25 -21.26 35.47
CA PRO A 75 20.42 -19.96 34.87
C PRO A 75 19.81 -19.96 33.46
N CYS A 76 18.92 -19.00 33.22
CA CYS A 76 18.27 -18.79 31.93
C CYS A 76 18.73 -17.48 31.27
N ASP A 77 19.84 -16.90 31.73
CA ASP A 77 20.32 -15.58 31.31
C ASP A 77 20.50 -15.50 29.79
N ASP A 78 21.02 -16.55 29.16
CA ASP A 78 21.16 -16.63 27.69
C ASP A 78 19.82 -16.47 26.95
N LEU A 79 18.75 -17.08 27.47
CA LEU A 79 17.42 -17.03 26.87
C LEU A 79 16.72 -15.70 27.16
N VAL A 80 16.98 -15.11 28.33
CA VAL A 80 16.51 -13.77 28.70
C VAL A 80 17.17 -12.69 27.82
N SER A 81 18.47 -12.80 27.56
CA SER A 81 19.19 -11.93 26.62
C SER A 81 18.66 -12.08 25.20
N LYS A 82 18.38 -13.30 24.74
CA LYS A 82 17.76 -13.54 23.42
C LYS A 82 16.36 -12.90 23.31
N THR A 83 15.52 -13.04 24.33
CA THR A 83 14.19 -12.41 24.34
C THR A 83 14.29 -10.88 24.34
N ALA A 84 15.25 -10.29 25.06
CA ALA A 84 15.51 -8.85 25.01
C ALA A 84 15.94 -8.38 23.60
N ALA A 85 16.86 -9.10 22.96
CA ALA A 85 17.32 -8.81 21.60
C ALA A 85 16.18 -8.93 20.56
N ILE A 86 15.33 -9.96 20.68
CA ILE A 86 14.16 -10.13 19.81
C ILE A 86 13.17 -8.98 20.01
N LYS A 87 12.90 -8.56 21.25
CA LYS A 87 12.03 -7.41 21.53
C LYS A 87 12.56 -6.11 20.92
N GLN A 88 13.86 -5.85 20.99
CA GLN A 88 14.47 -4.68 20.34
C GLN A 88 14.32 -4.74 18.82
N LYS A 89 14.57 -5.91 18.21
CA LYS A 89 14.35 -6.11 16.76
C LYS A 89 12.88 -5.89 16.38
N LEU A 90 11.94 -6.39 17.18
CA LEU A 90 10.50 -6.20 16.94
C LEU A 90 10.12 -4.73 16.98
N GLN A 91 10.63 -3.94 17.93
CA GLN A 91 10.38 -2.50 17.97
C GLN A 91 10.91 -1.78 16.73
N SER A 92 12.10 -2.14 16.25
CA SER A 92 12.65 -1.56 15.02
C SER A 92 11.83 -1.94 13.78
N LEU A 93 11.41 -3.20 13.68
CA LEU A 93 10.58 -3.68 12.58
C LEU A 93 9.18 -3.04 12.60
N GLU A 94 8.61 -2.80 13.79
CA GLU A 94 7.33 -2.11 13.95
C GLU A 94 7.40 -0.66 13.47
N ALA A 95 8.47 0.05 13.81
CA ALA A 95 8.70 1.40 13.30
C ALA A 95 8.84 1.42 11.77
N GLN A 96 9.63 0.49 11.20
CA GLN A 96 9.79 0.36 9.75
C GLN A 96 8.47 0.01 9.05
N ALA A 97 7.67 -0.88 9.63
CA ALA A 97 6.36 -1.23 9.10
C ALA A 97 5.40 -0.03 9.14
N ALA A 98 5.40 0.75 10.22
CA ALA A 98 4.57 1.94 10.35
C ALA A 98 4.94 3.01 9.31
N GLU A 99 6.24 3.28 9.12
CA GLU A 99 6.73 4.20 8.12
C GLU A 99 6.39 3.74 6.69
N ALA A 100 6.64 2.47 6.37
CA ALA A 100 6.30 1.90 5.07
C ALA A 100 4.79 1.94 4.80
N ALA A 101 3.96 1.68 5.81
CA ALA A 101 2.50 1.78 5.69
C ALA A 101 2.06 3.22 5.43
N GLN A 102 2.64 4.21 6.13
CA GLN A 102 2.31 5.61 5.94
C GLN A 102 2.70 6.09 4.53
N THR A 103 3.90 5.76 4.06
CA THR A 103 4.36 6.09 2.71
C THR A 103 3.47 5.43 1.67
N ARG A 104 3.17 4.14 1.82
CA ARG A 104 2.25 3.41 0.94
C ARG A 104 0.87 4.06 0.89
N ASP A 105 0.27 4.36 2.04
CA ASP A 105 -1.09 4.93 2.10
C ASP A 105 -1.12 6.36 1.54
N ARG A 106 -0.05 7.13 1.73
CA ARG A 106 0.10 8.47 1.13
C ARG A 106 0.15 8.37 -0.40
N LEU A 107 0.98 7.48 -0.94
CA LEU A 107 1.11 7.29 -2.39
C LEU A 107 -0.18 6.73 -2.99
N LEU A 108 -0.83 5.77 -2.31
CA LEU A 108 -2.08 5.17 -2.77
C LEU A 108 -3.23 6.20 -2.87
N ARG A 109 -3.23 7.22 -2.00
CA ARG A 109 -4.19 8.35 -2.08
C ARG A 109 -3.94 9.26 -3.29
N GLY A 110 -2.72 9.31 -3.80
CA GLY A 110 -2.35 10.11 -4.98
C GLY A 110 -2.73 9.46 -6.31
N ILE A 111 -2.84 8.13 -6.34
CA ILE A 111 -3.14 7.39 -7.57
C ILE A 111 -4.63 7.47 -7.91
N GLY A 112 -4.93 7.82 -9.16
CA GLY A 112 -6.29 7.89 -9.67
C GLY A 112 -6.84 6.52 -10.05
N ASN A 113 -8.15 6.45 -10.29
CA ASN A 113 -8.77 5.25 -10.85
C ASN A 113 -8.19 4.93 -12.25
N ILE A 114 -8.17 3.64 -12.59
CA ILE A 114 -7.75 3.18 -13.92
C ILE A 114 -8.62 3.84 -15.00
N VAL A 115 -7.97 4.50 -15.96
CA VAL A 115 -8.64 5.09 -17.12
C VAL A 115 -9.14 3.98 -18.03
N HIS A 116 -10.42 3.98 -18.36
CA HIS A 116 -11.03 3.00 -19.26
C HIS A 116 -10.57 3.23 -20.70
N ASP A 117 -10.46 2.17 -21.50
CA ASP A 117 -9.94 2.23 -22.88
C ASP A 117 -10.78 3.08 -23.84
N SER A 118 -12.05 3.34 -23.50
CA SER A 118 -12.92 4.22 -24.28
C SER A 118 -12.66 5.71 -24.07
N VAL A 119 -11.84 6.09 -23.09
CA VAL A 119 -11.58 7.50 -22.74
C VAL A 119 -10.51 8.04 -23.69
N PRO A 120 -10.80 9.13 -24.43
CA PRO A 120 -9.80 9.79 -25.26
C PRO A 120 -8.59 10.23 -24.42
N VAL A 121 -7.39 9.90 -24.89
CA VAL A 121 -6.14 10.35 -24.25
C VAL A 121 -5.77 11.69 -24.84
N SER A 122 -6.05 12.77 -24.12
CA SER A 122 -5.70 14.14 -24.50
C SER A 122 -5.41 14.98 -23.26
N ASN A 123 -4.45 15.88 -23.36
CA ASN A 123 -4.17 16.89 -22.34
C ASN A 123 -4.93 18.21 -22.59
N ASP A 124 -5.74 18.28 -23.65
CA ASP A 124 -6.52 19.44 -24.04
C ASP A 124 -8.02 19.10 -24.06
N GLU A 125 -8.83 19.95 -23.43
CA GLU A 125 -10.29 19.89 -23.37
C GLU A 125 -10.94 20.06 -24.75
N ALA A 126 -10.24 20.69 -25.71
CA ALA A 126 -10.72 20.81 -27.08
C ALA A 126 -10.92 19.45 -27.77
N ASN A 127 -10.23 18.40 -27.31
CA ASN A 127 -10.33 17.05 -27.87
C ASN A 127 -11.39 16.18 -27.15
N ASN A 128 -12.27 16.80 -26.36
CA ASN A 128 -13.38 16.10 -25.73
C ASN A 128 -14.29 15.46 -26.77
N ARG A 129 -14.51 14.14 -26.66
CA ARG A 129 -15.44 13.42 -27.52
C ARG A 129 -16.87 13.88 -27.27
N VAL A 130 -17.49 14.52 -28.25
CA VAL A 130 -18.92 14.84 -28.21
C VAL A 130 -19.74 13.55 -28.34
N VAL A 131 -20.45 13.17 -27.27
CA VAL A 131 -21.25 11.94 -27.24
C VAL A 131 -22.66 12.17 -27.77
N LYS A 132 -23.24 13.33 -27.49
CA LYS A 132 -24.58 13.70 -27.95
C LYS A 132 -24.70 15.22 -27.99
N THR A 133 -25.29 15.72 -29.06
CA THR A 133 -25.71 17.12 -29.18
C THR A 133 -27.22 17.19 -28.97
N PRO A 134 -27.74 18.07 -28.10
CA PRO A 134 -29.19 18.23 -27.96
C PRO A 134 -29.77 18.75 -29.28
N SER A 135 -30.92 18.21 -29.69
CA SER A 135 -31.59 18.53 -30.95
C SER A 135 -32.19 19.93 -31.00
N ARG A 136 -32.30 20.61 -29.85
CA ARG A 136 -32.70 22.02 -29.75
C ARG A 136 -31.79 22.72 -28.76
N VAL A 137 -30.96 23.62 -29.25
CA VAL A 137 -30.19 24.56 -28.42
C VAL A 137 -31.08 25.78 -28.24
N LEU A 138 -31.54 26.06 -27.02
CA LEU A 138 -32.23 27.32 -26.73
C LEU A 138 -31.18 28.44 -26.85
N PRO A 139 -31.47 29.53 -27.58
CA PRO A 139 -30.52 30.63 -27.68
C PRO A 139 -30.21 31.19 -26.28
N GLU A 140 -28.92 31.34 -25.97
CA GLU A 140 -28.44 32.06 -24.78
C GLU A 140 -28.99 33.49 -24.84
N GLY A 141 -29.98 33.78 -23.98
CA GLY A 141 -30.73 35.04 -23.97
C GLY A 141 -32.24 34.90 -23.85
N ALA A 142 -32.80 33.68 -23.97
CA ALA A 142 -34.25 33.46 -23.82
C ALA A 142 -34.75 33.35 -22.36
N ARG A 143 -34.01 33.90 -21.38
CA ARG A 143 -34.57 34.22 -20.05
C ARG A 143 -34.88 35.72 -20.04
N GLY A 144 -35.87 36.10 -20.84
CA GLY A 144 -36.53 37.39 -20.72
C GLY A 144 -37.48 37.35 -19.53
N ASP A 145 -37.42 38.40 -18.72
CA ASP A 145 -38.22 38.62 -17.53
C ASP A 145 -39.72 38.38 -17.75
N ALA A 146 -40.35 37.66 -16.84
CA ALA A 146 -41.78 37.71 -16.53
C ALA A 146 -42.02 37.22 -15.10
#